data_AF-A0A8J7YDY6-F1
#
_entry.id   AF-A0A8J7YDY6-F1
#
_cell.length_a   1.000
_cell.length_b   1.000
_cell.length_c   1.000
_cell.angle_alpha   90.00
_cell.angle_beta   90.00
_cell.angle_gamma   90.00
#
_symmetry.space_group_name_H-M   'P 1'
#
loop_
_entity.id
_entity.type
_entity.pdbx_description
1 polymer ?
#
loop_
_entity_poly.entity_id
_entity_poly.type
_entity_poly.pdbx_seq_one_letter_code
_entity_poly.pdbx_strand_id
1 'polypeptide(L)'
;MSTELSVSYNMPSTDTEPPASDDQGSIQFASASSSPEQYDVIQTDVSTSRRSFLPPLLKELLPWMAKAVKEVSLQHDIRLLKGQKVGMVDTILQNEYDVTAIRGWYAFAAATFTLKFGDLPSSELPSPEENDTLANLIRIGTGTDESSSGFDELAPGPVRLLDICSRTVSVALYLDEEAWRNTRRSQREEALRTFNLFATACDIDLVVAPTLEEFLRDRHPTWCDQHLTQNNNTQNHEPPGSSSNQHEVDRQAVYNRLRSLSPGGGRLQLLGAVPLKKGNALNSVI
;
A
#
# COMPACT_ATOMS: atom_id res chain seq x y z
N MET A 1 17.87 64.76 -14.90
CA MET A 1 17.66 63.72 -15.93
C MET A 1 17.86 62.39 -15.23
N SER A 2 16.78 61.82 -14.69
CA SER A 2 16.79 60.54 -13.98
C SER A 2 16.05 59.54 -14.86
N THR A 3 16.76 58.52 -15.32
CA THR A 3 16.21 57.47 -16.17
C THR A 3 15.69 56.36 -15.27
N GLU A 4 14.37 56.21 -15.18
CA GLU A 4 13.72 55.04 -14.57
C GLU A 4 13.87 53.84 -15.51
N LEU A 5 14.50 52.78 -15.01
CA LEU A 5 14.54 51.46 -15.65
C LEU A 5 13.37 50.63 -15.11
N SER A 6 12.26 50.62 -15.85
CA SER A 6 11.15 49.69 -15.61
C SER A 6 11.56 48.28 -16.08
N VAL A 7 11.90 47.41 -15.14
CA VAL A 7 12.07 45.97 -15.41
C VAL A 7 10.68 45.35 -15.45
N SER A 8 10.21 44.98 -16.64
CA SER A 8 9.00 44.20 -16.82
C SER A 8 9.25 42.77 -16.35
N TYR A 9 8.64 42.39 -15.23
CA TYR A 9 8.56 40.99 -14.80
C TYR A 9 7.52 40.28 -15.66
N ASN A 10 7.98 39.45 -16.61
CA ASN A 10 7.14 38.43 -17.21
C ASN A 10 6.85 37.37 -16.14
N MET A 11 5.63 37.43 -15.57
CA MET A 11 5.04 36.31 -14.85
C MET A 11 4.81 35.16 -15.85
N PRO A 12 5.36 33.96 -15.65
CA PRO A 12 4.88 32.78 -16.36
C PRO A 12 3.45 32.48 -15.87
N SER A 13 2.52 32.32 -16.82
CA SER A 13 1.13 31.96 -16.56
C SER A 13 1.03 30.77 -15.62
N THR A 14 0.38 30.99 -14.48
CA THR A 14 -0.09 29.95 -13.56
C THR A 14 -1.40 29.37 -14.11
N ASP A 15 -1.28 28.51 -15.12
CA ASP A 15 -2.36 27.61 -15.57
C ASP A 15 -1.72 26.27 -15.94
N THR A 16 -0.95 25.71 -15.00
CA THR A 16 -0.64 24.28 -15.01
C THR A 16 -1.44 23.70 -13.86
N GLU A 17 -2.70 23.38 -14.16
CA GLU A 17 -3.47 22.43 -13.38
C GLU A 17 -2.57 21.20 -13.15
N PRO A 18 -2.32 20.77 -11.90
CA PRO A 18 -1.57 19.54 -11.68
C PRO A 18 -2.29 18.43 -12.43
N PRO A 19 -1.57 17.54 -13.15
CA PRO A 19 -2.23 16.44 -13.83
C PRO A 19 -2.96 15.64 -12.76
N ALA A 20 -4.30 15.63 -12.83
CA ALA A 20 -5.09 14.66 -12.13
C ALA A 20 -4.64 13.30 -12.66
N SER A 21 -3.91 12.55 -11.84
CA SER A 21 -3.68 11.13 -12.10
C SER A 21 -5.04 10.45 -12.11
N ASP A 22 -5.49 10.02 -13.29
CA ASP A 22 -6.67 9.15 -13.45
C ASP A 22 -6.44 7.75 -12.84
N ASP A 23 -5.22 7.45 -12.35
CA ASP A 23 -4.93 6.28 -11.52
C ASP A 23 -5.37 6.52 -10.08
N GLN A 24 -6.68 6.45 -9.83
CA GLN A 24 -7.17 6.21 -8.48
C GLN A 24 -6.72 4.82 -8.04
N GLY A 25 -6.05 4.75 -6.90
CA GLY A 25 -5.61 3.46 -6.35
C GLY A 25 -6.77 2.49 -6.14
N SER A 26 -6.47 1.20 -6.26
CA SER A 26 -7.46 0.12 -6.22
C SER A 26 -7.34 -0.71 -4.94
N ILE A 27 -8.45 -1.28 -4.46
CA ILE A 27 -8.42 -2.36 -3.45
C ILE A 27 -8.86 -3.66 -4.09
N GLN A 28 -8.06 -4.72 -3.91
CA GLN A 28 -8.39 -6.06 -4.40
C GLN A 28 -8.08 -7.13 -3.35
N PHE A 29 -8.79 -8.26 -3.41
CA PHE A 29 -8.35 -9.46 -2.72
C PHE A 29 -7.32 -10.20 -3.57
N ALA A 30 -6.12 -10.32 -3.04
CA ALA A 30 -5.06 -11.10 -3.66
C ALA A 30 -4.98 -12.50 -3.02
N SER A 31 -4.81 -13.51 -3.87
CA SER A 31 -4.57 -14.87 -3.40
C SER A 31 -3.19 -14.95 -2.74
N ALA A 32 -3.03 -15.73 -1.67
CA ALA A 32 -1.75 -15.92 -0.99
C ALA A 32 -0.63 -16.54 -1.85
N SER A 33 -0.94 -16.90 -3.10
CA SER A 33 -0.01 -17.38 -4.13
C SER A 33 0.59 -16.29 -5.01
N SER A 34 0.19 -15.02 -4.85
CA SER A 34 0.77 -13.90 -5.59
C SER A 34 2.25 -13.73 -5.21
N SER A 35 3.12 -13.52 -6.21
CA SER A 35 4.56 -13.37 -5.95
C SER A 35 4.82 -12.10 -5.14
N PRO A 36 5.55 -12.17 -4.02
CA PRO A 36 5.82 -11.01 -3.18
C PRO A 36 6.67 -9.94 -3.89
N GLU A 37 7.46 -10.31 -4.90
CA GLU A 37 8.33 -9.39 -5.65
C GLU A 37 7.59 -8.34 -6.50
N GLN A 38 6.26 -8.43 -6.60
CA GLN A 38 5.45 -7.47 -7.35
C GLN A 38 5.09 -6.21 -6.54
N TYR A 39 5.20 -6.25 -5.21
CA TYR A 39 4.76 -5.17 -4.34
C TYR A 39 5.91 -4.28 -3.87
N ASP A 40 5.66 -2.98 -3.82
CA ASP A 40 6.62 -2.00 -3.31
C ASP A 40 6.67 -2.05 -1.77
N VAL A 41 5.55 -2.38 -1.11
CA VAL A 41 5.44 -2.54 0.34
C VAL A 41 4.70 -3.83 0.68
N ILE A 42 5.25 -4.60 1.60
CA ILE A 42 4.62 -5.82 2.12
C ILE A 42 4.52 -5.71 3.63
N GLN A 43 3.30 -5.86 4.14
CA GLN A 43 3.07 -5.92 5.58
C GLN A 43 2.40 -7.23 5.97
N THR A 44 3.03 -7.94 6.91
CA THR A 44 2.49 -9.18 7.48
C THR A 44 1.75 -8.92 8.78
N ASP A 45 0.88 -9.87 9.16
CA ASP A 45 0.20 -9.91 10.45
C ASP A 45 -0.62 -8.64 10.76
N VAL A 46 -1.31 -8.13 9.73
CA VAL A 46 -2.11 -6.90 9.84
C VAL A 46 -3.35 -7.17 10.68
N SER A 47 -3.36 -6.63 11.90
CA SER A 47 -4.50 -6.67 12.81
C SER A 47 -5.54 -5.58 12.49
N THR A 48 -6.70 -5.60 13.16
CA THR A 48 -7.72 -4.55 13.01
C THR A 48 -7.40 -3.25 13.77
N SER A 49 -6.36 -3.24 14.60
CA SER A 49 -6.02 -2.05 15.38
C SER A 49 -5.14 -1.11 14.57
N ARG A 50 -5.63 0.10 14.24
CA ARG A 50 -4.82 1.14 13.56
C ARG A 50 -3.48 1.35 14.24
N ARG A 51 -3.42 1.27 15.57
CA ARG A 51 -2.19 1.45 16.34
C ARG A 51 -1.14 0.39 16.07
N SER A 52 -1.54 -0.83 15.70
CA SER A 52 -0.58 -1.90 15.45
C SER A 52 -0.09 -1.88 14.01
N PHE A 53 -0.99 -1.63 13.04
CA PHE A 53 -0.64 -1.77 11.63
C PHE A 53 -0.21 -0.46 10.98
N LEU A 54 -0.73 0.69 11.41
CA LEU A 54 -0.51 1.97 10.73
C LEU A 54 0.92 2.50 10.87
N PRO A 55 1.56 2.49 12.06
CA PRO A 55 2.95 2.94 12.16
C PRO A 55 3.95 2.13 11.33
N PRO A 56 3.93 0.78 11.31
CA PRO A 56 4.81 0.04 10.42
C PRO A 56 4.49 0.30 8.94
N LEU A 57 3.21 0.42 8.57
CA LEU A 57 2.82 0.77 7.19
C LEU A 57 3.42 2.11 6.77
N LEU A 58 3.21 3.15 7.58
CA LEU A 58 3.72 4.50 7.31
C LEU A 58 5.24 4.51 7.25
N LYS A 59 5.92 3.75 8.11
CA LYS A 59 7.38 3.63 8.09
C LYS A 59 7.89 3.09 6.73
N GLU A 60 7.24 2.06 6.18
CA GLU A 60 7.61 1.51 4.87
C GLU A 60 7.26 2.44 3.71
N LEU A 61 6.26 3.30 3.88
CA LEU A 61 5.87 4.30 2.88
C LEU A 61 6.71 5.59 2.91
N LEU A 62 7.49 5.83 3.98
CA LEU A 62 8.30 7.04 4.12
C LEU A 62 9.28 7.30 2.96
N PRO A 63 9.98 6.31 2.39
CA PRO A 63 10.86 6.55 1.24
C PRO A 63 10.10 7.10 0.04
N TRP A 64 8.87 6.64 -0.19
CA TRP A 64 8.00 7.11 -1.26
C TRP A 64 7.54 8.54 -1.01
N MET A 65 7.11 8.85 0.21
CA MET A 65 6.77 10.22 0.60
C MET A 65 7.98 11.16 0.47
N ALA A 66 9.17 10.71 0.88
CA ALA A 66 10.40 11.48 0.73
C ALA A 66 10.76 11.71 -0.75
N LYS A 67 10.50 10.72 -1.61
CA LYS A 67 10.66 10.84 -3.06
C LYS A 67 9.68 11.87 -3.63
N ALA A 68 8.41 11.86 -3.23
CA ALA A 68 7.44 12.89 -3.65
C ALA A 68 7.89 14.29 -3.26
N VAL A 69 8.33 14.48 -2.00
CA VAL A 69 8.85 15.77 -1.53
C VAL A 69 10.08 16.21 -2.33
N LYS A 70 10.97 15.28 -2.72
CA LYS A 70 12.10 15.58 -3.61
C LYS A 70 11.65 15.98 -5.01
N GLU A 71 10.69 15.27 -5.58
CA GLU A 71 10.12 15.57 -6.90
C GLU A 71 9.51 16.97 -6.92
N VAL A 72 8.68 17.31 -5.92
CA VAL A 72 8.15 18.67 -5.73
C VAL A 72 9.28 19.68 -5.61
N SER A 73 10.28 19.42 -4.75
CA SER A 73 11.41 20.33 -4.58
C SER A 73 12.18 20.57 -5.89
N LEU A 74 12.38 19.53 -6.71
CA LEU A 74 13.05 19.63 -8.01
C LEU A 74 12.22 20.41 -9.05
N GLN A 75 10.90 20.23 -9.04
CA GLN A 75 9.98 20.93 -9.95
C GLN A 75 9.98 22.45 -9.69
N HIS A 76 10.04 22.86 -8.43
CA HIS A 76 10.02 24.29 -8.07
C HIS A 76 11.41 24.94 -8.11
N ASP A 77 12.40 24.41 -7.37
CA ASP A 77 13.77 24.92 -7.36
C ASP A 77 14.74 23.88 -6.78
N ILE A 78 15.71 23.43 -7.60
CA ILE A 78 16.79 22.51 -7.21
C ILE A 78 17.55 22.96 -5.94
N ARG A 79 17.59 24.27 -5.65
CA ARG A 79 18.27 24.81 -4.46
C ARG A 79 17.55 24.48 -3.15
N LEU A 80 16.27 24.10 -3.18
CA LEU A 80 15.50 23.69 -2.01
C LEU A 80 16.09 22.42 -1.36
N LEU A 81 16.63 21.51 -2.17
CA LEU A 81 17.29 20.29 -1.69
C LEU A 81 18.68 20.52 -1.08
N LYS A 82 19.28 21.72 -1.26
CA LYS A 82 20.62 22.05 -0.74
C LYS A 82 20.60 22.62 0.69
N GLY A 83 19.51 22.39 1.43
CA GLY A 83 19.44 22.64 2.87
C GLY A 83 19.30 24.11 3.30
N GLN A 84 19.26 25.08 2.38
CA GLN A 84 19.14 26.50 2.74
C GLN A 84 17.70 26.98 2.98
N LYS A 85 16.66 26.22 2.59
CA LYS A 85 15.27 26.70 2.61
C LYS A 85 14.23 25.61 2.93
N VAL A 86 14.41 24.87 4.03
CA VAL A 86 13.39 23.89 4.49
C VAL A 86 12.01 24.54 4.63
N GLY A 87 11.99 25.78 5.16
CA GLY A 87 10.78 26.61 5.31
C GLY A 87 10.15 27.13 4.01
N MET A 88 10.71 26.81 2.83
CA MET A 88 10.00 27.02 1.56
C MET A 88 9.33 25.73 1.08
N VAL A 89 9.94 24.56 1.31
CA VAL A 89 9.39 23.28 0.86
C VAL A 89 8.07 22.97 1.57
N ASP A 90 8.01 23.20 2.88
CA ASP A 90 6.79 23.04 3.67
C ASP A 90 5.69 24.01 3.25
N THR A 91 6.03 25.25 2.88
CA THR A 91 5.10 26.27 2.40
C THR A 91 4.53 25.90 1.04
N ILE A 92 5.35 25.37 0.13
CA ILE A 92 4.90 24.87 -1.18
C ILE A 92 3.98 23.67 -0.99
N LEU A 93 4.38 22.69 -0.18
CA LEU A 93 3.55 21.51 0.11
C LEU A 93 2.18 21.89 0.71
N GLN A 94 2.14 22.91 1.58
CA GLN A 94 0.89 23.37 2.18
C GLN A 94 0.01 24.16 1.20
N ASN A 95 0.58 25.10 0.45
CA ASN A 95 -0.20 26.05 -0.34
C ASN A 95 -0.55 25.55 -1.74
N GLU A 96 0.32 24.74 -2.35
CA GLU A 96 0.17 24.28 -3.74
C GLU A 96 -0.34 22.84 -3.81
N TYR A 97 -0.04 22.03 -2.78
CA TYR A 97 -0.40 20.61 -2.73
C TYR A 97 -1.29 20.25 -1.54
N ASP A 98 -1.83 21.21 -0.78
CA ASP A 98 -2.77 21.01 0.32
C ASP A 98 -2.32 20.03 1.42
N VAL A 99 -1.00 19.85 1.63
CA VAL A 99 -0.46 19.03 2.72
C VAL A 99 -0.56 19.79 4.03
N THR A 100 -1.76 19.81 4.61
CA THR A 100 -2.14 20.68 5.72
C THR A 100 -2.31 19.96 7.05
N ALA A 101 -2.04 18.65 7.10
CA ALA A 101 -2.20 17.86 8.31
C ALA A 101 -1.45 18.44 9.52
N ILE A 102 -2.14 18.42 10.67
CA ILE A 102 -1.69 19.02 11.94
C ILE A 102 -1.31 20.49 11.73
N ARG A 103 -2.18 21.25 11.05
CA ARG A 103 -1.98 22.68 10.74
C ARG A 103 -0.65 22.93 10.01
N GLY A 104 -0.29 22.05 9.08
CA GLY A 104 0.92 22.16 8.26
C GLY A 104 2.19 21.59 8.91
N TRP A 105 2.14 21.14 10.17
CA TRP A 105 3.29 20.50 10.81
C TRP A 105 3.76 19.26 10.05
N TYR A 106 2.83 18.49 9.46
CA TYR A 106 3.18 17.28 8.72
C TYR A 106 4.05 17.58 7.48
N ALA A 107 3.73 18.65 6.73
CA ALA A 107 4.55 19.10 5.60
C ALA A 107 5.97 19.51 6.05
N PHE A 108 6.07 20.26 7.15
CA PHE A 108 7.36 20.62 7.74
C PHE A 108 8.18 19.41 8.17
N ALA A 109 7.54 18.44 8.85
CA ALA A 109 8.18 17.21 9.30
C ALA A 109 8.64 16.36 8.12
N ALA A 110 7.82 16.20 7.09
CA ALA A 110 8.15 15.46 5.88
C ALA A 110 9.30 16.10 5.10
N ALA A 111 9.30 17.44 4.94
CA ALA A 111 10.40 18.18 4.32
C ALA A 111 11.72 18.01 5.10
N THR A 112 11.66 18.15 6.43
CA THR A 112 12.82 17.97 7.30
C THR A 112 13.36 16.55 7.26
N PHE A 113 12.46 15.56 7.27
CA PHE A 113 12.81 14.14 7.16
C PHE A 113 13.49 13.86 5.82
N THR A 114 12.92 14.36 4.72
CA THR A 114 13.43 14.17 3.36
C THR A 114 14.84 14.71 3.18
N LEU A 115 15.14 15.89 3.74
CA LEU A 115 16.47 16.49 3.66
C LEU A 115 17.52 15.76 4.49
N LYS A 116 17.11 15.13 5.60
CA LYS A 116 18.04 14.43 6.51
C LYS A 116 18.26 12.96 6.13
N PHE A 117 17.19 12.29 5.69
CA PHE A 117 17.14 10.84 5.57
C PHE A 117 16.56 10.36 4.23
N GLY A 118 16.12 11.27 3.34
CA GLY A 118 15.42 10.87 2.13
C GLY A 118 16.25 10.10 1.10
N ASP A 119 17.57 9.99 1.27
CA ASP A 119 18.47 9.15 0.46
C ASP A 119 18.83 7.83 1.13
N LEU A 120 18.42 7.61 2.38
CA LEU A 120 18.71 6.39 3.12
C LEU A 120 17.64 5.33 2.82
N PRO A 121 18.03 4.04 2.70
CA PRO A 121 17.07 2.95 2.64
C PRO A 121 16.34 2.79 3.99
N SER A 122 15.13 2.19 3.97
CA SER A 122 14.31 1.97 5.17
C SER A 122 15.05 1.28 6.33
N SER A 123 16.03 0.42 6.02
CA SER A 123 16.86 -0.30 7.00
C SER A 123 17.86 0.58 7.75
N GLU A 124 18.22 1.74 7.19
CA GLU A 124 19.17 2.69 7.76
C GLU A 124 18.50 3.92 8.39
N LEU A 125 17.16 3.97 8.34
CA LEU A 125 16.41 5.02 9.03
C LEU A 125 16.62 4.91 10.56
N PRO A 126 16.72 6.06 11.27
CA PRO A 126 16.89 6.05 12.71
C PRO A 126 15.74 5.34 13.41
N SER A 127 15.97 4.86 14.63
CA SER A 127 14.88 4.33 15.43
C SER A 127 13.87 5.45 15.73
N PRO A 128 12.55 5.17 15.74
CA PRO A 128 11.55 6.12 16.23
C PRO A 128 11.83 6.59 17.67
N GLU A 129 12.54 5.79 18.48
CA GLU A 129 12.95 6.18 19.84
C GLU A 129 14.05 7.25 19.87
N GLU A 130 14.82 7.37 18.79
CA GLU A 130 15.96 8.28 18.67
C GLU A 130 15.61 9.55 17.88
N ASN A 131 14.42 9.60 17.28
CA ASN A 131 14.00 10.68 16.41
C ASN A 131 12.50 10.98 16.54
N ASP A 132 12.18 12.01 17.32
CA ASP A 132 10.81 12.46 17.56
C ASP A 132 10.07 12.88 16.28
N THR A 133 10.78 13.42 15.27
CA THR A 133 10.15 13.79 14.00
C THR A 133 9.66 12.55 13.26
N LEU A 134 10.51 11.53 13.19
CA LEU A 134 10.14 10.24 12.61
C LEU A 134 9.01 9.58 13.40
N ALA A 135 9.10 9.55 14.73
CA ALA A 135 8.09 8.95 15.59
C ALA A 135 6.71 9.58 15.38
N ASN A 136 6.64 10.91 15.26
CA ASN A 136 5.40 11.61 15.04
C ASN A 136 4.88 11.44 13.60
N LEU A 137 5.76 11.38 12.58
CA LEU A 137 5.37 11.11 11.19
C LEU A 137 4.67 9.75 11.02
N ILE A 138 5.11 8.72 11.73
CA ILE A 138 4.52 7.37 11.63
C ILE A 138 3.37 7.13 12.61
N ARG A 139 3.18 8.01 13.60
CA ARG A 139 2.08 7.88 14.59
C ARG A 139 0.86 8.72 14.25
N ILE A 140 0.92 9.56 13.23
CA ILE A 140 -0.24 10.30 12.73
C ILE A 140 -1.43 9.34 12.45
N GLY A 141 -2.64 9.77 12.76
CA GLY A 141 -3.85 8.98 12.58
C GLY A 141 -4.11 7.93 13.65
N THR A 142 -3.22 7.73 14.63
CA THR A 142 -3.43 6.72 15.70
C THR A 142 -4.25 7.21 16.89
N GLY A 143 -4.45 8.53 17.06
CA GLY A 143 -5.45 9.14 17.94
C GLY A 143 -5.20 9.02 19.45
N THR A 144 -3.94 9.12 19.91
CA THR A 144 -3.56 8.89 21.33
C THR A 144 -3.02 10.11 22.08
N ASP A 145 -2.38 11.04 21.39
CA ASP A 145 -1.73 12.22 21.95
C ASP A 145 -1.89 13.39 20.97
N GLU A 146 -1.58 14.62 21.42
CA GLU A 146 -1.70 15.84 20.61
C GLU A 146 -0.89 15.78 19.30
N SER A 147 0.14 14.93 19.23
CA SER A 147 0.96 14.69 18.04
C SER A 147 0.48 13.53 17.15
N SER A 148 -0.25 12.55 17.68
CA SER A 148 -0.97 11.50 16.92
C SER A 148 -2.39 11.94 16.63
N SER A 149 -2.49 13.00 15.85
CA SER A 149 -3.74 13.58 15.37
C SER A 149 -4.69 12.51 14.79
N GLY A 150 -5.99 12.81 14.78
CA GLY A 150 -7.05 11.85 14.50
C GLY A 150 -7.01 11.25 13.09
N PHE A 151 -7.93 10.31 12.82
CA PHE A 151 -8.11 9.67 11.50
C PHE A 151 -8.14 10.69 10.34
N ASP A 152 -8.80 11.83 10.57
CA ASP A 152 -9.06 12.85 9.56
C ASP A 152 -7.78 13.55 9.06
N GLU A 153 -6.65 13.34 9.72
CA GLU A 153 -5.36 13.95 9.42
C GLU A 153 -4.51 13.06 8.50
N LEU A 154 -4.95 11.82 8.26
CA LEU A 154 -4.33 10.93 7.30
C LEU A 154 -4.53 11.41 5.86
N ALA A 155 -5.72 11.93 5.55
CA ALA A 155 -6.06 12.44 4.22
C ALA A 155 -5.19 13.66 3.83
N PRO A 156 -5.17 14.76 4.59
CA PRO A 156 -4.36 15.95 4.27
C PRO A 156 -2.86 15.79 4.59
N GLY A 157 -2.40 14.60 4.99
CA GLY A 157 -1.03 14.34 5.41
C GLY A 157 -0.38 13.25 4.57
N PRO A 158 -0.22 12.02 5.11
CA PRO A 158 0.47 10.92 4.43
C PRO A 158 -0.18 10.57 3.09
N VAL A 159 -1.51 10.54 3.02
CA VAL A 159 -2.23 10.13 1.79
C VAL A 159 -2.05 11.19 0.71
N ARG A 160 -2.13 12.48 1.06
CA ARG A 160 -1.85 13.56 0.11
C ARG A 160 -0.41 13.53 -0.39
N LEU A 161 0.58 13.22 0.45
CA LEU A 161 1.96 13.06 -0.02
C LEU A 161 2.14 11.87 -0.97
N LEU A 162 1.41 10.77 -0.74
CA LEU A 162 1.44 9.61 -1.63
C LEU A 162 0.74 9.89 -2.97
N ASP A 163 -0.32 10.68 -2.96
CA ASP A 163 -1.05 11.14 -4.15
C ASP A 163 -0.19 12.03 -5.07
N ILE A 164 0.79 12.76 -4.48
CA ILE A 164 1.75 13.58 -5.24
C ILE A 164 2.83 12.72 -5.91
N CYS A 165 3.04 11.48 -5.49
CA CYS A 165 4.05 10.61 -6.08
C CYS A 165 3.80 10.45 -7.59
N SER A 166 4.88 10.51 -8.38
CA SER A 166 4.82 10.24 -9.82
C SER A 166 4.34 8.83 -10.22
N ARG A 167 4.28 7.90 -9.26
CA ARG A 167 3.80 6.53 -9.43
C ARG A 167 2.95 6.14 -8.22
N THR A 168 1.84 5.44 -8.49
CA THR A 168 1.02 4.74 -7.49
C THR A 168 1.82 3.62 -6.83
N VAL A 169 1.89 3.66 -5.50
CA VAL A 169 2.63 2.67 -4.69
C VAL A 169 1.77 1.42 -4.51
N SER A 170 2.32 0.24 -4.81
CA SER A 170 1.63 -1.04 -4.61
C SER A 170 1.93 -1.63 -3.23
N VAL A 171 0.89 -1.88 -2.44
CA VAL A 171 0.94 -2.32 -1.04
C VAL A 171 0.21 -3.65 -0.86
N ALA A 172 0.90 -4.69 -0.40
CA ALA A 172 0.29 -5.95 0.01
C ALA A 172 0.09 -6.01 1.53
N LEU A 173 -1.15 -6.19 1.98
CA LEU A 173 -1.50 -6.32 3.39
C LEU A 173 -1.98 -7.75 3.68
N TYR A 174 -1.17 -8.53 4.40
CA TYR A 174 -1.56 -9.87 4.83
C TYR A 174 -2.34 -9.77 6.14
N LEU A 175 -3.64 -10.04 6.09
CA LEU A 175 -4.50 -9.92 7.26
C LEU A 175 -4.37 -11.16 8.17
N ASP A 176 -4.22 -10.92 9.47
CA ASP A 176 -4.24 -11.99 10.48
C ASP A 176 -5.67 -12.48 10.72
N GLU A 177 -5.97 -13.71 10.29
CA GLU A 177 -7.30 -14.30 10.44
C GLU A 177 -7.79 -14.33 11.89
N GLU A 178 -6.93 -14.62 12.85
CA GLU A 178 -7.34 -14.74 14.25
C GLU A 178 -7.68 -13.38 14.85
N ALA A 179 -6.84 -12.37 14.60
CA ALA A 179 -7.09 -11.00 15.04
C ALA A 179 -8.37 -10.43 14.44
N TRP A 180 -8.65 -10.70 13.17
CA TRP A 180 -9.83 -10.18 12.50
C TRP A 180 -11.13 -10.84 12.95
N ARG A 181 -11.12 -12.14 13.28
CA ARG A 181 -12.32 -12.83 13.79
C ARG A 181 -12.67 -12.44 15.21
N ASN A 182 -11.67 -12.26 16.07
CA ASN A 182 -11.86 -12.07 17.52
C ASN A 182 -12.11 -10.62 17.95
N THR A 183 -12.16 -9.68 17.01
CA THR A 183 -12.33 -8.24 17.26
C THR A 183 -13.78 -7.78 17.08
N ARG A 184 -14.07 -6.57 17.59
CA ARG A 184 -15.43 -5.99 17.48
C ARG A 184 -15.68 -5.50 16.06
N ARG A 185 -16.94 -5.53 15.62
CA ARG A 185 -17.36 -5.05 14.29
C ARG A 185 -16.89 -3.62 14.01
N SER A 186 -17.02 -2.72 14.99
CA SER A 186 -16.59 -1.32 14.85
C SER A 186 -15.08 -1.17 14.64
N GLN A 187 -14.26 -2.04 15.23
CA GLN A 187 -12.81 -2.01 15.04
C GLN A 187 -12.42 -2.49 13.64
N ARG A 188 -13.13 -3.50 13.11
CA ARG A 188 -12.98 -3.92 11.71
C ARG A 188 -13.37 -2.81 10.74
N GLU A 189 -14.51 -2.15 10.96
CA GLU A 189 -14.96 -1.03 10.13
C GLU A 189 -13.95 0.13 10.13
N GLU A 190 -13.32 0.40 11.27
CA GLU A 190 -12.29 1.42 11.40
C GLU A 190 -10.99 1.06 10.64
N ALA A 191 -10.57 -0.20 10.69
CA ALA A 191 -9.44 -0.69 9.89
C ALA A 191 -9.75 -0.61 8.38
N LEU A 192 -10.90 -1.13 7.95
CA LEU A 192 -11.35 -1.11 6.56
C LEU A 192 -11.50 0.32 6.02
N ARG A 193 -12.01 1.25 6.84
CA ARG A 193 -12.07 2.68 6.49
C ARG A 193 -10.67 3.27 6.29
N THR A 194 -9.68 2.81 7.04
CA THR A 194 -8.28 3.23 6.86
C THR A 194 -7.72 2.69 5.55
N PHE A 195 -7.98 1.43 5.20
CA PHE A 195 -7.56 0.87 3.91
C PHE A 195 -8.18 1.64 2.75
N ASN A 196 -9.48 1.94 2.81
CA ASN A 196 -10.14 2.79 1.81
C ASN A 196 -9.48 4.14 1.63
N LEU A 197 -9.03 4.74 2.72
CA LEU A 197 -8.39 6.04 2.65
C LEU A 197 -7.02 5.96 1.99
N PHE A 198 -6.21 4.94 2.30
CA PHE A 198 -4.94 4.74 1.61
C PHE A 198 -5.14 4.33 0.14
N ALA A 199 -6.22 3.63 -0.16
CA ALA A 199 -6.52 3.22 -1.53
C ALA A 199 -6.81 4.39 -2.47
N THR A 200 -7.13 5.59 -1.96
CA THR A 200 -7.26 6.75 -2.85
C THR A 200 -5.93 7.17 -3.48
N ALA A 201 -4.79 6.79 -2.88
CA ALA A 201 -3.45 7.19 -3.31
C ALA A 201 -2.50 5.99 -3.58
N CYS A 202 -2.92 4.76 -3.26
CA CYS A 202 -2.10 3.55 -3.36
C CYS A 202 -2.93 2.38 -3.90
N ASP A 203 -2.29 1.45 -4.58
CA ASP A 203 -2.89 0.16 -4.90
C ASP A 203 -2.73 -0.79 -3.73
N ILE A 204 -3.83 -1.25 -3.13
CA ILE A 204 -3.83 -2.10 -1.94
C ILE A 204 -4.37 -3.48 -2.28
N ASP A 205 -3.49 -4.47 -2.17
CA ASP A 205 -3.85 -5.87 -2.28
C ASP A 205 -3.98 -6.49 -0.89
N LEU A 206 -5.23 -6.80 -0.50
CA LEU A 206 -5.55 -7.50 0.73
C LEU A 206 -5.33 -8.99 0.52
N VAL A 207 -4.26 -9.52 1.09
CA VAL A 207 -3.96 -10.96 1.05
C VAL A 207 -4.63 -11.62 2.25
N VAL A 208 -5.68 -12.40 1.98
CA VAL A 208 -6.51 -13.01 3.02
C VAL A 208 -6.65 -14.52 2.81
N ALA A 209 -6.84 -15.26 3.91
CA ALA A 209 -7.27 -16.64 3.82
C ALA A 209 -8.70 -16.70 3.23
N PRO A 210 -9.06 -17.72 2.41
CA PRO A 210 -10.40 -17.81 1.80
C PRO A 210 -11.53 -17.79 2.85
N THR A 211 -11.30 -18.42 4.00
CA THR A 211 -12.22 -18.43 5.13
C THR A 211 -12.44 -17.05 5.74
N LEU A 212 -11.40 -16.21 5.74
CA LEU A 212 -11.48 -14.83 6.20
C LEU A 212 -12.16 -13.94 5.15
N GLU A 213 -11.92 -14.18 3.86
CA GLU A 213 -12.63 -13.49 2.78
C GLU A 213 -14.14 -13.69 2.89
N GLU A 214 -14.60 -14.93 3.02
CA GLU A 214 -16.02 -15.27 3.22
C GLU A 214 -16.58 -14.56 4.46
N PHE A 215 -15.80 -14.53 5.56
CA PHE A 215 -16.20 -13.86 6.79
C PHE A 215 -16.35 -12.34 6.62
N LEU A 216 -15.44 -11.69 5.87
CA LEU A 216 -15.52 -10.27 5.58
C LEU A 216 -16.70 -9.95 4.66
N ARG A 217 -16.96 -10.78 3.65
CA ARG A 217 -18.12 -10.64 2.76
C ARG A 217 -19.45 -10.79 3.51
N ASP A 218 -19.55 -11.75 4.44
CA ASP A 218 -20.75 -11.94 5.26
C ASP A 218 -21.00 -10.77 6.23
N ARG A 219 -19.94 -10.28 6.90
CA ARG A 219 -20.06 -9.29 7.98
C ARG A 219 -19.99 -7.84 7.54
N HIS A 220 -19.37 -7.57 6.40
CA HIS A 220 -19.20 -6.24 5.82
C HIS A 220 -19.55 -6.21 4.33
N PRO A 221 -20.73 -6.70 3.91
CA PRO A 221 -21.09 -6.83 2.49
C PRO A 221 -21.09 -5.48 1.77
N THR A 222 -21.63 -4.44 2.42
CA THR A 222 -21.68 -3.09 1.86
C THR A 222 -20.30 -2.51 1.57
N TRP A 223 -19.30 -2.84 2.39
CA TRP A 223 -17.93 -2.39 2.17
C TRP A 223 -17.29 -3.15 1.00
N CYS A 224 -17.46 -4.47 0.98
CA CYS A 224 -16.95 -5.31 -0.11
C CYS A 224 -17.51 -4.88 -1.47
N ASP A 225 -18.82 -4.60 -1.55
CA ASP A 225 -19.48 -4.22 -2.81
C ASP A 225 -19.06 -2.83 -3.30
N GLN A 226 -18.71 -1.91 -2.39
CA GLN A 226 -18.37 -0.53 -2.74
C GLN A 226 -16.89 -0.32 -3.07
N HIS A 227 -16.00 -1.07 -2.43
CA HIS A 227 -14.56 -0.77 -2.41
C HIS A 227 -13.69 -1.84 -3.03
N LEU A 228 -14.17 -3.08 -3.16
CA LEU A 228 -13.42 -4.08 -3.90
C LEU A 228 -13.64 -3.82 -5.38
N THR A 229 -12.55 -3.50 -6.06
CA THR A 229 -12.55 -3.44 -7.52
C THR A 229 -12.90 -4.83 -8.01
N GLN A 230 -14.06 -4.97 -8.64
CA GLN A 230 -14.61 -6.25 -9.03
C GLN A 230 -13.60 -6.96 -9.92
N ASN A 231 -12.90 -7.95 -9.37
CA ASN A 231 -11.96 -8.72 -10.15
C ASN A 231 -12.80 -9.41 -11.25
N ASN A 232 -12.50 -9.14 -12.52
CA ASN A 232 -13.08 -9.76 -13.71
C ASN A 232 -12.78 -11.28 -13.81
N ASN A 233 -12.65 -11.95 -12.67
CA ASN A 233 -12.50 -13.40 -12.52
C ASN A 233 -13.77 -14.08 -12.01
N THR A 234 -14.93 -13.43 -12.13
CA THR A 234 -16.18 -14.18 -12.33
C THR A 234 -16.11 -14.82 -13.71
N GLN A 235 -15.53 -16.02 -13.78
CA GLN A 235 -15.94 -16.98 -14.80
C GLN A 235 -17.47 -17.04 -14.75
N ASN A 236 -18.08 -16.55 -15.82
CA ASN A 236 -19.50 -16.65 -16.06
C ASN A 236 -19.96 -18.08 -15.76
N HIS A 237 -20.82 -18.20 -14.76
CA HIS A 237 -21.70 -19.35 -14.61
C HIS A 237 -22.71 -19.30 -15.78
N GLU A 238 -22.27 -19.71 -16.98
CA GLU A 238 -23.19 -20.11 -18.03
C GLU A 238 -23.62 -21.58 -17.78
N PRO A 239 -24.92 -21.90 -17.93
CA PRO A 239 -25.44 -23.24 -17.69
C PRO A 239 -24.99 -24.25 -18.75
N PRO A 240 -25.08 -25.57 -18.46
CA PRO A 240 -24.19 -26.57 -19.03
C PRO A 240 -24.57 -26.95 -20.47
N GLY A 241 -23.63 -26.77 -21.39
CA GLY A 241 -23.70 -27.27 -22.77
C GLY A 241 -22.39 -27.97 -23.16
N SER A 242 -22.36 -29.29 -22.94
CA SER A 242 -21.58 -30.32 -23.65
C SER A 242 -20.18 -30.00 -24.20
N SER A 243 -19.21 -30.72 -23.61
CA SER A 243 -18.12 -31.45 -24.28
C SER A 243 -16.91 -30.66 -24.79
N SER A 244 -15.80 -30.71 -24.04
CA SER A 244 -14.54 -31.32 -24.52
C SER A 244 -13.45 -31.28 -23.45
N ASN A 245 -12.76 -32.40 -23.30
CA ASN A 245 -11.72 -32.68 -22.31
C ASN A 245 -10.55 -31.70 -22.36
N GLN A 246 -10.33 -30.97 -21.27
CA GLN A 246 -8.99 -30.55 -20.85
C GLN A 246 -8.86 -30.84 -19.36
N HIS A 247 -7.78 -31.53 -18.98
CA HIS A 247 -7.46 -31.89 -17.61
C HIS A 247 -7.16 -30.62 -16.79
N GLU A 248 -8.21 -29.97 -16.29
CA GLU A 248 -8.11 -29.01 -15.21
C GLU A 248 -8.05 -29.80 -13.91
N VAL A 249 -6.87 -29.84 -13.29
CA VAL A 249 -6.69 -30.47 -11.99
C VAL A 249 -7.53 -29.68 -10.98
N ASP A 250 -8.62 -30.28 -10.53
CA ASP A 250 -9.51 -29.74 -9.50
C ASP A 250 -8.69 -29.38 -8.24
N ARG A 251 -8.43 -28.07 -8.10
CA ARG A 251 -7.60 -27.49 -7.04
C ARG A 251 -8.21 -27.74 -5.66
N GLN A 252 -9.53 -27.86 -5.59
CA GLN A 252 -10.24 -28.17 -4.36
C GLN A 252 -9.99 -29.63 -3.95
N ALA A 253 -9.92 -30.55 -4.92
CA ALA A 253 -9.54 -31.94 -4.67
C ALA A 253 -8.07 -32.08 -4.21
N VAL A 254 -7.17 -31.25 -4.74
CA VAL A 254 -5.75 -31.21 -4.30
C VAL A 254 -5.63 -30.68 -2.88
N TYR A 255 -6.31 -29.57 -2.57
CA TYR A 255 -6.31 -28.98 -1.23
C TYR A 255 -6.91 -29.92 -0.17
N ASN A 256 -8.02 -30.58 -0.51
CA ASN A 256 -8.64 -31.59 0.36
C ASN A 256 -7.74 -32.81 0.57
N ARG A 257 -6.99 -33.24 -0.45
CA ARG A 257 -5.98 -34.31 -0.31
C ARG A 257 -4.79 -33.89 0.56
N LEU A 258 -4.32 -32.67 0.43
CA LEU A 258 -3.26 -32.12 1.29
C LEU A 258 -3.71 -32.01 2.75
N ARG A 259 -4.97 -31.65 2.99
CA ARG A 259 -5.57 -31.61 4.33
C ARG A 259 -5.77 -33.01 4.94
N SER A 260 -5.97 -34.04 4.11
CA SER A 260 -6.06 -35.44 4.57
C SER A 260 -4.71 -36.04 5.01
N LEU A 261 -3.59 -35.36 4.70
CA LEU A 261 -2.26 -35.72 5.15
C LEU A 261 -2.00 -35.06 6.52
N SER A 262 -2.44 -35.73 7.58
CA SER A 262 -2.25 -35.33 8.98
C SER A 262 -0.77 -35.08 9.33
N PRO A 263 -0.43 -34.08 10.17
CA PRO A 263 0.94 -33.74 10.55
C PRO A 263 1.48 -34.77 11.55
N GLY A 264 2.02 -35.89 11.05
CA GLY A 264 2.62 -36.92 11.91
C GLY A 264 3.57 -37.91 11.23
N GLY A 265 3.77 -37.86 9.91
CA GLY A 265 4.65 -38.80 9.21
C GLY A 265 5.52 -38.08 8.17
N GLY A 266 6.79 -37.89 8.50
CA GLY A 266 7.70 -36.97 7.81
C GLY A 266 8.02 -37.27 6.34
N ARG A 267 8.42 -36.19 5.63
CA ARG A 267 9.29 -35.99 4.44
C ARG A 267 9.34 -37.01 3.28
N LEU A 268 8.93 -38.27 3.44
CA LEU A 268 9.03 -39.34 2.45
C LEU A 268 7.77 -39.50 1.58
N GLN A 269 6.62 -38.92 1.94
CA GLN A 269 5.41 -39.00 1.10
C GLN A 269 5.33 -37.96 -0.01
N LEU A 270 6.02 -36.82 0.12
CA LEU A 270 6.07 -35.79 -0.93
C LEU A 270 6.77 -36.28 -2.21
N LEU A 271 7.66 -37.28 -2.11
CA LEU A 271 8.31 -37.89 -3.27
C LEU A 271 7.40 -38.89 -4.03
N GLY A 272 6.29 -39.35 -3.43
CA GLY A 272 5.33 -40.24 -4.09
C GLY A 272 4.25 -39.53 -4.91
N ALA A 273 4.03 -38.24 -4.65
CA ALA A 273 2.98 -37.44 -5.30
C ALA A 273 3.46 -36.64 -6.52
N VAL A 274 4.75 -36.66 -6.83
CA VAL A 274 5.27 -36.10 -8.09
C VAL A 274 5.08 -37.14 -9.19
N PRO A 275 4.28 -36.86 -10.23
CA PRO A 275 4.15 -37.78 -11.35
C PRO A 275 5.49 -37.91 -12.07
N LEU A 276 6.11 -39.08 -11.96
CA LEU A 276 7.25 -39.47 -12.78
C LEU A 276 6.85 -39.36 -14.25
N LYS A 277 7.40 -38.35 -14.92
CA LYS A 277 7.37 -38.20 -16.38
C LYS A 277 7.95 -39.50 -16.95
N LYS A 278 7.10 -40.40 -17.48
CA LYS A 278 7.51 -41.63 -18.15
C LYS A 278 8.42 -41.26 -19.32
N GLY A 279 9.73 -41.37 -19.12
CA GLY A 279 10.70 -41.42 -20.20
C GLY A 279 10.44 -42.70 -21.00
N ASN A 280 10.14 -42.53 -22.28
CA ASN A 280 10.04 -43.61 -23.25
C ASN A 280 11.35 -44.42 -23.25
N ALA A 281 11.32 -45.63 -22.69
CA ALA A 281 12.21 -46.69 -23.10
C ALA A 281 11.60 -47.34 -24.36
N LEU A 282 12.21 -47.09 -25.52
CA LEU A 282 12.09 -47.99 -26.66
C LEU A 282 13.44 -48.68 -26.87
N ASN A 283 13.34 -50.00 -26.90
CA ASN A 283 14.39 -51.00 -26.89
C ASN A 283 15.36 -50.90 -28.07
N SER A 284 16.60 -51.33 -27.80
CA SER A 284 17.49 -51.93 -28.79
C SER A 284 16.95 -53.29 -29.26
N VAL A 285 17.00 -53.57 -30.56
CA VAL A 285 17.19 -54.91 -31.12
C VAL A 285 17.87 -54.78 -32.49
N ILE A 286 19.06 -55.40 -32.60
CA ILE A 286 19.95 -55.70 -33.76
C ILE A 286 20.75 -54.54 -34.34
#